data_AF-A0A0M8SVL9-F1
#
_entry.id   AF-A0A0M8SVL9-F1
#
_cell.length_a   1.000
_cell.length_b   1.000
_cell.length_c   1.000
_cell.angle_alpha   90.00
_cell.angle_beta   90.00
_cell.angle_gamma   90.00
#
_symmetry.space_group_name_H-M   'P 1'
#
loop_
_entity.id
_entity.type
_entity.pdbx_description
1 polymer ?
#
loop_
_entity_poly.entity_id
_entity_poly.type
_entity_poly.pdbx_seq_one_letter_code
_entity_poly.pdbx_strand_id
1 'polypeptide(L)'
;MNTPIDMPSSWLGELEQAAQQREDEIVRLVLQQPDYPPLPACPQCDIEPTEIKQWVEERAFEVDGTYVRTGFKPCGHLFRTRAN
;
A
#
# COMPACT_ATOMS: atom_id res chain seq x y z
N MET A 1 11.42 -16.05 3.80
CA MET A 1 10.86 -15.06 2.86
C MET A 1 9.36 -15.24 2.90
N ASN A 2 8.58 -14.20 3.25
CA ASN A 2 7.12 -14.30 3.19
C ASN A 2 6.70 -14.26 1.72
N THR A 3 5.99 -15.29 1.25
CA THR A 3 5.40 -15.31 -0.09
C THR A 3 4.37 -14.18 -0.18
N PRO A 4 4.43 -13.31 -1.19
CA PRO A 4 3.45 -12.23 -1.32
C PRO A 4 2.06 -12.78 -1.64
N ILE A 5 1.03 -12.09 -1.13
CA ILE A 5 -0.39 -12.38 -1.39
C ILE A 5 -0.79 -11.65 -2.68
N ASP A 6 -1.35 -12.37 -3.64
CA ASP A 6 -1.82 -11.78 -4.89
C ASP A 6 -3.11 -10.98 -4.68
N MET A 7 -3.09 -9.73 -5.15
CA MET A 7 -4.22 -8.80 -5.09
C MET A 7 -4.64 -8.40 -6.51
N PRO A 8 -5.91 -8.03 -6.72
CA PRO A 8 -6.38 -7.56 -8.03
C PRO A 8 -5.69 -6.24 -8.42
N SER A 9 -5.48 -6.00 -9.72
CA SER A 9 -4.84 -4.76 -10.20
C SER A 9 -5.57 -3.48 -9.74
N SER A 10 -6.89 -3.54 -9.51
CA SER A 10 -7.66 -2.41 -9.00
C SER A 10 -7.26 -1.99 -7.58
N TRP A 11 -6.80 -2.94 -6.76
CA TRP A 11 -6.45 -2.69 -5.37
C TRP A 11 -5.32 -1.68 -5.22
N LEU A 12 -4.34 -1.68 -6.14
CA LEU A 12 -3.26 -0.70 -6.08
C LEU A 12 -3.80 0.73 -6.26
N GLY A 13 -4.73 0.92 -7.19
CA GLY A 13 -5.38 2.22 -7.41
C GLY A 13 -6.26 2.64 -6.23
N GLU A 14 -6.96 1.70 -5.59
CA GLU A 14 -7.73 1.97 -4.37
C GLU A 14 -6.81 2.42 -3.21
N LEU A 15 -5.65 1.77 -3.05
CA LEU A 15 -4.66 2.12 -2.04
C LEU A 15 -4.04 3.50 -2.29
N GLU A 16 -3.70 3.80 -3.54
CA GLU A 16 -3.19 5.13 -3.95
C GLU A 16 -4.24 6.22 -3.74
N GLN A 17 -5.50 5.94 -4.07
CA GLN A 17 -6.60 6.86 -3.84
C GLN A 17 -6.80 7.15 -2.34
N ALA A 18 -6.73 6.12 -1.49
CA ALA A 18 -6.83 6.30 -0.04
C ALA A 18 -5.65 7.12 0.52
N ALA A 19 -4.44 6.91 0.00
CA ALA A 19 -3.28 7.73 0.35
C ALA A 19 -3.46 9.19 -0.07
N GLN A 20 -3.98 9.46 -1.27
CA GLN A 20 -4.26 10.82 -1.73
C GLN A 20 -5.34 11.51 -0.88
N GLN A 21 -6.43 10.81 -0.55
CA GLN A 21 -7.47 11.36 0.33
C GLN A 21 -6.92 11.74 1.70
N ARG A 22 -6.06 10.88 2.27
CA ARG A 22 -5.35 11.17 3.51
C ARG A 22 -4.49 12.42 3.39
N GLU A 23 -3.71 12.57 2.32
CA GLU A 23 -2.91 13.79 2.10
C GLU A 23 -3.78 15.05 2.01
N ASP A 24 -4.89 14.98 1.28
CA ASP A 24 -5.83 16.09 1.15
C ASP A 24 -6.45 16.48 2.51
N GLU A 25 -6.80 15.49 3.34
CA GLU A 25 -7.28 15.72 4.71
C GLU A 25 -6.21 16.40 5.57
N ILE A 26 -4.96 15.94 5.49
CA ILE A 26 -3.84 16.55 6.20
C ILE A 26 -3.68 18.02 5.81
N VAL A 27 -3.70 18.34 4.51
CA VAL A 27 -3.58 19.72 4.04
C VAL A 27 -4.75 20.58 4.52
N ARG A 28 -5.99 20.05 4.47
CA ARG A 28 -7.19 20.76 4.94
C ARG A 28 -7.17 21.03 6.43
N LEU A 29 -6.62 20.12 7.21
CA LEU A 29 -6.67 20.12 8.68
C LEU A 29 -5.35 20.56 9.34
N VAL A 30 -4.34 20.96 8.55
CA VAL A 30 -2.96 21.18 9.00
C VAL A 30 -2.81 22.21 10.13
N LEU A 31 -3.81 23.07 10.33
CA LEU A 31 -3.85 24.07 11.42
C LEU A 31 -4.79 23.69 12.58
N GLN A 32 -5.51 22.56 12.49
CA GLN A 32 -6.65 22.24 13.36
C GLN A 32 -6.53 20.92 14.12
N GLN A 33 -5.60 20.03 13.78
CA GLN A 33 -5.50 18.72 14.44
C GLN A 33 -4.09 18.43 14.95
N PRO A 34 -3.95 17.95 16.21
CA PRO A 34 -2.67 17.48 16.73
C PRO A 34 -2.26 16.14 16.10
N ASP A 35 -3.21 15.38 15.55
CA ASP A 35 -2.99 14.04 15.01
C ASP A 35 -3.28 13.98 13.50
N TYR A 36 -2.44 13.23 12.78
CA TYR A 36 -2.65 12.95 11.36
C TYR A 36 -3.66 11.81 11.19
N PRO A 37 -4.50 11.82 10.14
CA PRO A 37 -5.33 10.66 9.82
C PRO A 37 -4.48 9.38 9.67
N PRO A 38 -5.02 8.19 10.00
CA PRO A 38 -4.25 6.95 9.97
C PRO A 38 -3.93 6.52 8.54
N LEU A 39 -2.95 5.62 8.38
CA LEU A 39 -2.69 4.96 7.10
C LEU A 39 -3.77 3.88 6.83
N PRO A 40 -4.02 3.52 5.56
CA PRO A 40 -4.92 2.41 5.22
C PRO A 40 -4.51 1.11 5.93
N ALA A 41 -5.47 0.42 6.55
CA ALA A 41 -5.20 -0.81 7.30
C ALA A 41 -4.65 -1.94 6.42
N CYS A 42 -3.90 -2.87 7.02
CA CYS A 42 -3.43 -4.05 6.32
C CYS A 42 -4.61 -4.97 5.92
N PRO A 43 -4.83 -5.30 4.64
CA PRO A 43 -5.96 -6.12 4.20
C PRO A 43 -6.03 -7.53 4.83
N GLN A 44 -4.88 -8.06 5.26
CA GLN A 44 -4.77 -9.42 5.78
C GLN A 44 -5.06 -9.52 7.28
N CYS A 45 -4.73 -8.49 8.06
CA CYS A 45 -4.75 -8.56 9.53
C CYS A 45 -5.41 -7.36 10.21
N ASP A 46 -5.85 -6.38 9.43
CA ASP A 46 -6.54 -5.17 9.88
C ASP A 46 -5.73 -4.30 10.87
N ILE A 47 -4.44 -4.60 11.03
CA ILE A 47 -3.53 -3.79 11.84
C ILE A 47 -3.27 -2.47 11.11
N GLU A 48 -3.47 -1.35 11.82
CA GLU A 48 -3.09 -0.02 11.36
C GLU A 48 -1.56 0.04 11.17
N PRO A 49 -1.09 0.28 9.93
CA PRO A 49 0.33 0.29 9.68
C PRO A 49 0.95 1.62 10.10
N THR A 50 2.22 1.57 10.47
CA THR A 50 3.06 2.76 10.66
C THR A 50 3.77 3.16 9.37
N GLU A 51 3.90 2.23 8.42
CA GLU A 51 4.58 2.43 7.15
C GLU A 51 4.01 1.47 6.08
N ILE A 52 3.77 2.01 4.88
CA ILE A 52 3.44 1.24 3.67
C ILE A 52 4.55 1.52 2.65
N LYS A 53 5.19 0.46 2.15
CA LYS A 53 6.25 0.56 1.13
C LYS A 53 5.77 -0.06 -0.17
N GLN A 54 6.05 0.62 -1.28
CA GLN A 54 5.81 0.11 -2.62
C GLN A 54 7.13 0.05 -3.40
N TRP A 55 7.31 -1.02 -4.18
CA TRP A 55 8.41 -1.13 -5.11
C TRP A 55 8.02 -2.00 -6.30
N VAL A 56 8.54 -1.65 -7.48
CA VAL A 56 8.38 -2.46 -8.68
C VAL A 56 9.24 -3.72 -8.53
N GLU A 57 8.64 -4.87 -8.78
CA GLU A 57 9.37 -6.13 -8.85
C GLU A 57 10.18 -6.16 -10.15
N GLU A 58 11.51 -6.25 -10.03
CA GLU A 58 12.37 -6.36 -11.21
C GLU A 58 11.96 -7.59 -12.02
N ARG A 59 11.84 -7.43 -13.35
CA ARG A 59 11.51 -8.53 -14.25
C ARG A 59 12.59 -9.60 -14.14
N ALA A 60 12.29 -10.71 -13.47
CA ALA A 60 13.06 -11.93 -13.69
C ALA A 60 12.72 -12.44 -15.11
N PHE A 61 13.72 -12.97 -15.82
CA PHE A 61 13.47 -13.73 -17.05
C PHE A 61 12.40 -14.78 -16.74
N GLU A 62 11.34 -14.87 -17.56
CA GLU A 62 10.16 -15.75 -17.42
C GLU A 62 8.94 -15.22 -16.64
N VAL A 63 8.94 -13.98 -16.11
CA VAL A 63 7.74 -13.42 -15.47
C VAL A 63 6.93 -12.59 -16.46
N ASP A 64 5.73 -13.07 -16.81
CA ASP A 64 4.78 -12.34 -17.64
C ASP A 64 4.17 -11.16 -16.88
N GLY A 65 4.67 -9.95 -17.18
CA GLY A 65 4.13 -8.68 -16.69
C GLY A 65 5.01 -7.96 -15.67
N THR A 66 4.76 -6.66 -15.51
CA THR A 66 5.36 -5.85 -14.44
C THR A 66 4.50 -6.02 -13.19
N TYR A 67 5.11 -6.27 -12.03
CA TYR A 67 4.39 -6.38 -10.76
C TYR A 67 4.87 -5.31 -9.79
N VAL A 68 3.97 -4.86 -8.91
CA VAL A 68 4.26 -3.99 -7.78
C VAL A 68 4.12 -4.80 -6.51
N ARG A 69 5.11 -4.70 -5.64
CA ARG A 69 5.02 -5.24 -4.27
C ARG A 69 4.67 -4.13 -3.31
N THR A 70 3.77 -4.44 -2.39
CA THR A 70 3.34 -3.53 -1.34
C THR A 70 3.52 -4.20 0.02
N GLY A 71 4.30 -3.59 0.90
CA GLY A 71 4.58 -4.10 2.24
C GLY A 71 4.02 -3.22 3.33
N PHE A 72 3.44 -3.85 4.36
CA PHE A 72 2.86 -3.17 5.53
C PHE A 72 3.69 -3.45 6.77
N LYS A 73 4.05 -2.42 7.54
CA LYS A 73 4.68 -2.55 8.86
C LYS A 73 3.73 -2.10 9.97
N PRO A 74 3.74 -2.73 11.16
CA PRO A 74 4.71 -3.73 11.62
C PRO A 74 4.36 -5.19 11.24
N CYS A 75 3.18 -5.45 10.68
CA CYS A 75 2.70 -6.82 10.45
C CYS A 75 3.55 -7.65 9.46
N GLY A 76 4.29 -7.00 8.56
CA GLY A 76 5.20 -7.66 7.63
C GLY A 76 4.50 -8.39 6.48
N HIS A 77 3.20 -8.17 6.28
CA HIS A 77 2.46 -8.71 5.13
C HIS A 77 2.92 -8.02 3.84
N LEU A 78 3.10 -8.85 2.81
CA LEU A 78 3.52 -8.45 1.48
C LEU A 78 2.42 -8.82 0.50
N PHE A 79 2.08 -7.88 -0.36
CA PHE A 79 1.10 -8.06 -1.43
C PHE A 79 1.78 -7.86 -2.77
N ARG A 80 1.26 -8.52 -3.80
CA ARG A 80 1.71 -8.39 -5.17
C ARG A 80 0.51 -8.05 -6.06
N THR A 81 0.66 -7.01 -6.85
CA THR A 81 -0.31 -6.59 -7.87
C THR A 81 0.36 -6.51 -9.23
N ARG A 82 -0.40 -6.82 -10.28
CA ARG A 82 0.07 -6.58 -11.65
C ARG A 82 -0.06 -5.09 -11.95
N ALA A 83 1.03 -4.46 -12.39
CA ALA A 83 0.99 -3.11 -12.96
C ALA A 83 0.24 -3.19 -14.30
N ASN A 84 -0.78 -2.35 -14.46
CA ASN A 84 -1.51 -2.18 -15.72
C ASN A 84 -0.68 -1.40 -16.74
#